data_AF-A0A1W9V1I8-F1
#
_entry.id   AF-A0A1W9V1I8-F1
#
_cell.length_a   1.000
_cell.length_b   1.000
_cell.length_c   1.000
_cell.angle_alpha   90.00
_cell.angle_beta   90.00
_cell.angle_gamma   90.00
#
_symmetry.space_group_name_H-M   'P 1'
#
loop_
_entity.id
_entity.type
_entity.pdbx_description
1 polymer ?
#
loop_
_entity_poly.entity_id
_entity_poly.type
_entity_poly.pdbx_seq_one_letter_code
_entity_poly.pdbx_strand_id
1 'polypeptide(L)'
;MTFPNSVWERHSSFVILSFGAFMTHPQGKILYYLDRNGLEIRRGSVIQRIPIGNITAIQPADDLATPAQQIFGFPLPKWCTLSRGNTIFRTTAPHSESLAVQTEDAVYIISPKDPQQFIEAWQLRLPLGATQHWRQETIRHSVWAHPLLRDSLGLRLIGGAALLTLILVGAVMIAYPGWPAVISIYFDALGQSAGIAERRQLLWIPVGGVIIFLFNLFLGLFFYKKDRVAAYLLWFVAMALQIGLWIGVRMIAG
;
A
#
# COMPACT_ATOMS: atom_id res chain seq x y z
N MET A 1 -20.23 -17.87 -36.64
CA MET A 1 -19.90 -16.45 -36.45
C MET A 1 -18.96 -16.34 -35.25
N THR A 2 -17.68 -16.12 -35.52
CA THR A 2 -16.61 -15.98 -34.51
C THR A 2 -16.69 -14.59 -33.90
N PHE A 3 -17.04 -14.50 -32.61
CA PHE A 3 -16.96 -13.24 -31.87
C PHE A 3 -15.49 -12.76 -31.81
N PRO A 4 -15.20 -11.48 -32.09
CA PRO A 4 -13.83 -10.99 -32.09
C PRO A 4 -13.33 -10.85 -30.64
N ASN A 5 -12.35 -11.67 -30.26
CA ASN A 5 -11.70 -11.72 -28.94
C ASN A 5 -10.90 -10.46 -28.56
N SER A 6 -10.96 -9.37 -29.34
CA SER A 6 -9.99 -8.27 -29.29
C SER A 6 -10.34 -7.11 -28.35
N VAL A 7 -11.58 -7.03 -27.87
CA VAL A 7 -12.04 -5.90 -27.03
C VAL A 7 -11.69 -6.12 -25.55
N TRP A 8 -11.70 -7.37 -25.07
CA TRP A 8 -11.57 -7.68 -23.63
C TRP A 8 -10.11 -7.77 -23.12
N GLU A 9 -9.14 -8.14 -23.97
CA GLU A 9 -7.72 -8.14 -23.58
C GLU A 9 -7.23 -6.72 -23.25
N ARG A 10 -7.67 -5.72 -24.03
CA ARG A 10 -7.30 -4.31 -23.82
C ARG A 10 -7.73 -3.78 -22.45
N HIS A 11 -8.92 -4.15 -21.99
CA HIS A 11 -9.44 -3.64 -20.70
C HIS A 11 -8.77 -4.30 -19.49
N SER A 12 -8.41 -5.58 -19.61
CA SER A 12 -7.65 -6.31 -18.58
C SER A 12 -6.28 -5.68 -18.33
N SER A 13 -5.60 -5.24 -19.39
CA SER A 13 -4.29 -4.57 -19.31
C SER A 13 -4.34 -3.23 -18.58
N PHE A 14 -5.41 -2.44 -18.73
CA PHE A 14 -5.54 -1.14 -18.04
C PHE A 14 -5.68 -1.28 -16.52
N VAL A 15 -6.34 -2.33 -16.05
CA VAL A 15 -6.49 -2.62 -14.61
C VAL A 15 -5.16 -3.05 -14.00
N ILE A 16 -4.40 -3.89 -14.71
CA ILE A 16 -3.05 -4.33 -14.30
C ILE A 16 -2.07 -3.16 -14.28
N LEU A 17 -2.14 -2.25 -15.27
CA LEU A 17 -1.29 -1.05 -15.32
C LEU A 17 -1.59 -0.08 -14.16
N SER A 18 -2.86 0.10 -13.80
CA SER A 18 -3.27 0.93 -12.66
C SER A 18 -2.80 0.32 -11.33
N PHE A 19 -2.86 -1.01 -11.21
CA PHE A 19 -2.32 -1.75 -10.06
C PHE A 19 -0.79 -1.64 -9.94
N GLY A 20 -0.07 -1.75 -11.07
CA GLY A 20 1.38 -1.58 -11.12
C GLY A 20 1.84 -0.16 -10.76
N ALA A 21 1.10 0.86 -11.21
CA ALA A 21 1.39 2.26 -10.88
C ALA A 21 1.20 2.59 -9.39
N PHE A 22 0.24 1.94 -8.72
CA PHE A 22 0.04 2.11 -7.27
C PHE A 22 1.11 1.39 -6.43
N MET A 23 1.55 0.19 -6.83
CA MET A 23 2.60 -0.56 -6.14
C MET A 23 4.00 0.05 -6.27
N THR A 24 4.25 0.82 -7.32
CA THR A 24 5.58 1.41 -7.60
C THR A 24 5.89 2.68 -6.79
N HIS A 25 5.06 3.05 -5.81
CA HIS A 25 5.42 4.12 -4.89
C HIS A 25 6.72 3.76 -4.13
N PRO A 26 7.81 4.53 -4.30
CA PRO A 26 9.12 4.14 -3.79
C PRO A 26 9.19 4.35 -2.28
N GLN A 27 8.85 3.34 -1.48
CA GLN A 27 8.99 3.36 -0.01
C GLN A 27 10.44 3.13 0.48
N GLY A 28 11.45 3.43 -0.35
CA GLY A 28 12.84 3.05 -0.08
C GLY A 28 13.79 4.15 0.36
N LYS A 29 13.45 5.44 0.20
CA LYS A 29 14.40 6.54 0.46
C LYS A 29 14.34 6.98 1.92
N ILE A 30 15.49 6.92 2.60
CA ILE A 30 15.71 7.63 3.87
C ILE A 30 16.28 9.01 3.52
N LEU A 31 15.68 10.07 4.05
CA LEU A 31 16.12 11.44 3.89
C LEU A 31 16.54 11.98 5.25
N TYR A 32 17.71 12.61 5.30
CA TYR A 32 18.24 13.24 6.51
C TYR A 32 18.24 14.74 6.28
N TYR A 33 17.52 15.48 7.12
CA TYR A 33 17.51 16.94 7.09
C TYR A 33 18.09 17.45 8.40
N LEU A 34 19.18 18.21 8.31
CA LEU A 34 19.79 18.87 9.45
C LEU A 34 19.44 20.36 9.40
N ASP A 35 18.73 20.83 10.41
CA ASP A 35 18.32 22.22 10.57
C ASP A 35 18.87 22.79 11.90
N ARG A 36 18.75 24.11 12.12
CA ARG A 36 19.16 24.80 13.35
C ARG A 36 18.43 24.27 14.59
N ASN A 37 17.26 23.66 14.42
CA ASN A 37 16.46 23.11 15.52
C ASN A 37 16.84 21.66 15.87
N GLY A 38 17.39 20.91 14.92
CA GLY A 38 17.65 19.48 15.10
C GLY A 38 17.81 18.70 13.80
N LEU A 39 17.96 17.39 13.98
CA LEU A 39 18.04 16.39 12.92
C LEU A 39 16.66 15.74 12.72
N GLU A 40 16.12 15.85 11.51
CA GLU A 40 14.97 15.06 11.07
C GLU A 40 15.43 13.87 10.22
N ILE A 41 15.08 12.66 10.68
CA ILE A 41 15.25 11.43 9.92
C ILE A 41 13.89 11.07 9.33
N ARG A 42 13.73 11.24 8.02
CA ARG A 42 12.51 10.95 7.29
C ARG A 42 12.61 9.61 6.58
N ARG A 43 11.69 8.70 6.89
CA ARG A 43 11.59 7.40 6.24
C ARG A 43 10.14 7.09 5.90
N GLY A 44 9.76 7.26 4.64
CA GLY A 44 8.38 7.06 4.18
C GLY A 44 7.41 7.89 5.02
N SER A 45 6.63 7.22 5.86
CA SER A 45 5.62 7.85 6.73
C SER A 45 6.07 8.00 8.19
N VAL A 46 7.34 7.71 8.51
CA VAL A 46 7.91 7.91 9.84
C VAL A 46 8.89 9.08 9.78
N ILE A 47 8.67 10.07 10.65
CA ILE A 47 9.57 11.21 10.85
C ILE A 47 10.08 11.11 12.28
N GLN A 48 11.39 11.01 12.44
CA GLN A 48 12.04 11.01 13.74
C GLN A 48 12.77 12.33 13.92
N ARG A 49 12.39 13.09 14.95
CA ARG A 49 12.99 14.39 15.27
C ARG A 49 13.91 14.27 16.46
N ILE A 50 15.15 14.70 16.30
CA ILE A 50 16.17 14.73 17.33
C ILE A 50 16.58 16.19 17.52
N PRO A 51 16.30 16.82 18.68
CA PRO A 51 16.67 18.21 18.93
C PRO A 51 18.18 18.40 18.89
N ILE A 52 18.67 19.51 18.36
CA ILE A 52 20.13 19.74 18.22
C ILE A 52 20.84 19.78 19.59
N GLY A 53 20.17 20.28 20.62
CA GLY A 53 20.70 20.34 21.99
C GLY A 53 20.82 18.97 22.67
N ASN A 54 20.09 17.96 22.19
CA ASN A 54 20.20 16.59 22.69
C ASN A 54 21.34 15.82 22.02
N ILE A 55 21.98 16.37 20.99
CA ILE A 55 23.08 15.70 20.27
C ILE A 55 24.39 16.02 20.98
N THR A 56 24.95 15.04 21.68
CA THR A 56 26.21 15.18 22.44
C THR A 56 27.43 15.04 21.54
N ALA A 57 27.37 14.14 20.56
CA ALA A 57 28.48 13.89 19.64
C ALA A 57 27.99 13.29 18.32
N ILE A 58 28.69 13.61 17.23
CA ILE A 58 28.56 12.94 15.94
C ILE A 58 29.93 12.40 15.56
N GLN A 59 30.04 11.08 15.40
CA GLN A 59 31.31 10.41 15.11
C GLN A 59 31.13 9.36 14.00
N PRO A 60 32.20 9.02 13.24
CA PRO A 60 32.17 7.86 12.33
C PRO A 60 31.73 6.59 13.06
N ALA A 61 30.88 5.78 12.43
CA ALA A 61 30.34 4.55 13.03
C ALA A 61 31.26 3.33 12.82
N ASP A 62 32.58 3.55 12.74
CA ASP A 62 33.58 2.55 12.36
C ASP A 62 33.68 1.39 13.38
N ASP A 63 33.46 1.67 14.67
CA ASP A 63 33.59 0.69 15.76
C ASP A 63 32.28 -0.01 16.17
N LEU A 64 31.15 0.37 15.57
CA LEU A 64 29.84 -0.16 15.97
C LEU A 64 29.43 -1.29 15.05
N ALA A 65 29.53 -2.55 15.50
CA ALA A 65 29.03 -3.70 14.75
C ALA A 65 27.52 -3.56 14.45
N THR A 66 27.13 -3.51 13.16
CA THR A 66 25.70 -3.62 12.80
C THR A 66 25.26 -5.01 13.20
N PRO A 67 24.19 -5.16 14.00
CA PRO A 67 23.64 -6.48 14.26
C PRO A 67 23.27 -7.10 12.91
N ALA A 68 23.76 -8.32 12.66
CA ALA A 68 23.41 -9.06 11.46
C ALA A 68 21.90 -8.95 11.25
N GLN A 69 21.48 -8.44 10.08
CA GLN A 69 20.08 -8.35 9.67
C GLN A 69 19.56 -9.75 9.34
N GLN A 70 19.81 -10.73 10.20
CA GLN A 70 19.47 -12.12 9.95
C GLN A 70 19.01 -12.75 11.26
N ILE A 71 17.73 -13.11 11.30
CA ILE A 71 17.18 -13.99 12.34
C ILE A 71 16.95 -15.33 11.65
N PHE A 72 17.49 -16.42 12.22
CA PHE A 72 17.32 -17.77 11.67
C PHE A 72 17.75 -17.95 10.20
N GLY A 73 18.80 -17.26 9.75
CA GLY A 73 19.28 -17.41 8.37
C GLY A 73 18.44 -16.67 7.32
N PHE A 74 17.38 -15.94 7.70
CA PHE A 74 16.60 -15.12 6.78
C PHE A 74 16.99 -13.64 6.86
N PRO A 75 17.29 -12.98 5.72
CA PRO A 75 17.53 -11.54 5.71
C PRO A 75 16.28 -10.83 6.21
N LEU A 76 16.42 -10.12 7.32
CA LEU A 76 15.38 -9.27 7.87
C LEU A 76 15.03 -8.21 6.82
N PRO A 77 13.74 -7.93 6.63
CA PRO A 77 13.34 -6.87 5.74
C PRO A 77 13.94 -5.54 6.20
N LYS A 78 14.40 -4.72 5.25
CA LYS A 78 15.07 -3.42 5.54
C LYS A 78 14.23 -2.48 6.44
N TRP A 79 12.93 -2.72 6.60
CA TRP A 79 12.01 -1.96 7.44
C TRP A 79 12.01 -2.35 8.93
N CYS A 80 12.58 -3.50 9.30
CA CYS A 80 12.75 -3.87 10.69
C CYS A 80 13.76 -2.90 11.35
N THR A 81 13.29 -2.17 12.36
CA THR A 81 14.18 -1.37 13.21
C THR A 81 14.92 -2.35 14.11
N LEU A 82 16.22 -2.51 13.89
CA LEU A 82 17.07 -3.19 14.86
C LEU A 82 17.48 -2.17 15.92
N SER A 83 17.09 -2.45 17.16
CA SER A 83 17.63 -1.78 18.34
C SER A 83 18.46 -2.79 19.12
N ARG A 84 19.72 -2.47 19.40
CA ARG A 84 20.56 -3.26 20.31
C ARG A 84 20.87 -2.38 21.51
N GLY A 85 20.26 -2.69 22.66
CA GLY A 85 20.28 -1.81 23.82
C GLY A 85 19.76 -0.42 23.45
N ASN A 86 20.58 0.60 23.66
CA ASN A 86 20.26 1.99 23.39
C ASN A 86 20.64 2.48 21.97
N THR A 87 21.10 1.58 21.10
CA THR A 87 21.52 1.92 19.73
C THR A 87 20.42 1.60 18.73
N ILE A 88 19.98 2.60 17.96
CA ILE A 88 18.93 2.51 16.95
C ILE A 88 19.58 2.64 15.56
N PHE A 89 19.51 1.56 14.78
CA PHE A 89 20.05 1.54 13.42
C PHE A 89 19.06 2.17 12.42
N ARG A 90 19.48 3.26 11.77
CA ARG A 90 18.74 4.02 10.75
C ARG A 90 19.58 4.21 9.48
N THR A 91 20.28 3.16 9.04
CA THR A 91 21.20 3.20 7.90
C THR A 91 20.73 2.31 6.74
N THR A 92 21.01 2.73 5.51
CA THR A 92 20.88 1.92 4.28
C THR A 92 22.21 1.57 3.63
N ALA A 93 23.33 2.11 4.13
CA ALA A 93 24.67 1.98 3.56
C ALA A 93 25.63 1.25 4.52
N PRO A 94 26.79 0.77 4.03
CA PRO A 94 27.83 0.16 4.85
C PRO A 94 28.38 1.09 5.94
N HIS A 95 29.11 0.50 6.90
CA HIS A 95 29.70 1.19 8.06
C HIS A 95 30.61 2.37 7.72
N SER A 96 31.43 2.21 6.67
CA SER A 96 32.41 3.20 6.23
C SER A 96 31.80 4.53 5.79
N GLU A 97 30.48 4.56 5.57
CA GLU A 97 29.71 5.75 5.16
C GLU A 97 28.66 6.15 6.21
N SER A 98 28.70 5.53 7.40
CA SER A 98 27.71 5.73 8.46
C SER A 98 28.26 6.60 9.60
N LEU A 99 27.41 7.46 10.15
CA LEU A 99 27.68 8.29 11.31
C LEU A 99 26.85 7.82 12.51
N ALA A 100 27.46 7.81 13.69
CA ALA A 100 26.82 7.62 14.96
C ALA A 100 26.49 8.99 15.57
N VAL A 101 25.19 9.30 15.65
CA VAL A 101 24.65 10.48 16.33
C VAL A 101 24.28 10.07 17.76
N GLN A 102 25.09 10.48 18.72
CA GLN A 102 24.87 10.21 20.13
C GLN A 102 23.92 11.24 20.72
N THR A 103 22.91 10.75 21.42
CA THR A 103 21.99 11.54 22.25
C THR A 103 21.98 10.99 23.67
N GLU A 104 21.54 11.78 24.65
CA GLU A 104 21.43 11.33 26.05
C GLU A 104 20.61 10.02 26.17
N ASP A 105 19.55 9.92 25.36
CA ASP A 105 18.61 8.81 25.41
C ASP A 105 18.95 7.63 24.49
N ALA A 106 19.76 7.82 23.44
CA ALA A 106 20.02 6.79 22.43
C ALA A 106 21.18 7.13 21.48
N VAL A 107 21.73 6.12 20.80
CA VAL A 107 22.70 6.29 19.70
C VAL A 107 22.03 5.98 18.37
N TYR A 108 21.97 6.94 17.45
CA TYR A 108 21.36 6.78 16.14
C TYR A 108 22.42 6.59 15.06
N ILE A 109 22.36 5.47 14.34
CA ILE A 109 23.27 5.22 13.21
C ILE A 109 22.61 5.67 11.92
N ILE A 110 23.14 6.70 11.27
CA ILE A 110 22.63 7.27 10.02
C ILE A 110 23.67 7.13 8.90
N SER A 111 23.25 7.09 7.63
CA SER A 111 24.15 7.13 6.47
C SER A 111 23.79 8.29 5.55
N PRO A 112 24.19 9.53 5.89
CA PRO A 112 24.00 10.66 5.01
C PRO A 112 24.82 10.48 3.73
N LYS A 113 24.40 11.13 2.63
CA LYS A 113 25.07 11.03 1.33
C LYS A 113 26.53 11.52 1.37
N ASP A 114 26.82 12.48 2.25
CA ASP A 114 28.15 13.04 2.48
C ASP A 114 28.37 13.20 4.01
N PRO A 115 29.10 12.26 4.65
CA PRO A 115 29.35 12.30 6.08
C PRO A 115 30.17 13.51 6.55
N GLN A 116 31.16 13.95 5.76
CA GLN A 116 32.05 15.05 6.14
C GLN A 116 31.29 16.37 6.12
N GLN A 117 30.57 16.64 5.03
CA GLN A 117 29.75 17.84 4.92
C GLN A 117 28.68 17.89 6.01
N PHE A 118 28.14 16.74 6.43
CA PHE A 118 27.15 16.68 7.50
C PHE A 118 27.75 17.09 8.87
N ILE A 119 28.96 16.62 9.20
CA ILE A 119 29.66 16.98 10.44
C ILE A 119 29.98 18.48 10.46
N GLU A 120 30.53 19.03 9.37
CA GLU A 120 30.84 20.46 9.26
C GLU A 120 29.58 21.31 9.43
N ALA A 121 28.50 20.92 8.76
CA ALA A 121 27.23 21.64 8.82
C ALA A 121 26.55 21.54 10.20
N TRP A 122 26.85 20.51 11.00
CA TRP A 122 26.45 20.42 12.40
C TRP A 122 27.28 21.36 13.28
N GLN A 123 28.62 21.31 13.16
CA GLN A 123 29.54 22.15 13.94
C GLN A 123 29.29 23.64 13.71
N LEU A 124 29.00 24.05 12.47
CA LEU A 124 28.68 25.44 12.13
C LEU A 124 27.38 25.93 12.79
N ARG A 125 26.41 25.04 13.02
CA ARG A 125 25.08 25.38 13.53
C ARG A 125 24.96 25.26 15.05
N LEU A 126 25.82 24.47 15.68
CA LEU A 126 25.89 24.31 17.13
C LEU A 126 25.95 25.67 17.89
N PRO A 127 26.81 26.64 17.52
CA PRO A 127 26.87 27.92 18.23
C PRO A 127 25.68 28.84 17.96
N LEU A 128 24.88 28.58 16.92
CA LEU A 128 23.74 29.43 16.58
C LEU A 128 22.58 29.24 17.57
N GLY A 129 22.50 28.13 18.29
CA GLY A 129 21.40 27.83 19.21
C GLY A 129 20.07 27.56 18.49
N ALA A 130 19.18 26.81 19.14
CA ALA A 130 17.90 26.42 18.54
C ALA A 130 16.91 27.59 18.49
N THR A 131 16.24 27.76 17.35
CA THR A 131 15.14 28.73 17.20
C THR A 131 13.83 28.22 17.79
N GLN A 132 13.65 26.90 17.84
CA GLN A 132 12.50 26.22 18.42
C GLN A 132 12.98 25.01 19.22
N HIS A 133 12.40 24.82 20.41
CA HIS A 133 12.67 23.65 21.24
C HIS A 133 11.85 22.47 20.72
N TRP A 134 12.47 21.62 19.91
CA TRP A 134 11.86 20.37 19.51
C TRP A 134 11.86 19.39 20.69
N ARG A 135 10.80 18.58 20.80
CA ARG A 135 10.80 17.41 21.68
C ARG A 135 11.37 16.23 20.90
N GLN A 136 12.19 15.40 21.54
CA GLN A 136 12.63 14.14 20.95
C GLN A 136 11.42 13.22 20.80
N GLU A 137 10.91 13.10 19.58
CA GLU A 137 9.69 12.34 19.29
C GLU A 137 9.79 11.58 17.96
N THR A 138 9.15 10.42 17.92
CA THR A 138 8.95 9.65 16.69
C THR A 138 7.54 9.90 16.20
N ILE A 139 7.40 10.79 15.22
CA ILE A 139 6.13 11.07 14.55
C ILE A 139 5.90 9.95 13.53
N ARG A 140 4.99 9.03 13.85
CA ARG A 140 4.52 8.02 12.90
C ARG A 140 3.28 8.58 12.21
N HIS A 141 3.41 9.09 10.99
CA HIS A 141 2.27 9.18 10.10
C HIS A 141 1.92 7.74 9.71
N SER A 142 1.05 7.11 10.49
CA SER A 142 0.71 5.72 10.21
C SER A 142 0.10 5.63 8.81
N VAL A 143 0.46 4.61 8.03
CA VAL A 143 -0.29 4.25 6.81
C VAL A 143 -1.75 3.91 7.18
N TRP A 144 -1.98 3.53 8.44
CA TRP A 144 -3.30 3.33 9.07
C TRP A 144 -3.96 4.63 9.56
N ALA A 145 -3.26 5.77 9.51
CA ALA A 145 -3.85 7.09 9.73
C ALA A 145 -4.42 7.68 8.42
N HIS A 146 -4.64 6.84 7.40
CA HIS A 146 -5.38 7.27 6.21
C HIS A 146 -6.78 7.73 6.65
N PRO A 147 -7.26 8.91 6.24
CA PRO A 147 -8.56 9.43 6.69
C PRO A 147 -9.72 8.48 6.39
N LEU A 148 -9.55 7.58 5.42
CA LEU A 148 -10.49 6.52 5.09
C LEU A 148 -10.73 5.54 6.24
N LEU A 149 -9.71 5.21 7.05
CA LEU A 149 -9.89 4.30 8.19
C LEU A 149 -10.75 4.91 9.31
N ARG A 150 -10.90 6.24 9.32
CA ARG A 150 -11.79 6.95 10.24
C ARG A 150 -13.16 7.26 9.62
N ASP A 151 -13.32 7.03 8.33
CA ASP A 151 -14.57 7.27 7.61
C ASP A 151 -15.40 5.98 7.57
N SER A 152 -16.37 5.92 8.47
CA SER A 152 -17.25 4.76 8.62
C SER A 152 -18.11 4.51 7.39
N LEU A 153 -18.45 5.55 6.60
CA LEU A 153 -19.27 5.40 5.40
C LEU A 153 -18.45 4.76 4.27
N GLY A 154 -17.26 5.29 3.98
CA GLY A 154 -16.35 4.73 2.98
C GLY A 154 -15.99 3.27 3.29
N LEU A 155 -15.67 2.98 4.55
CA LEU A 155 -15.41 1.61 5.02
C LEU A 155 -16.61 0.68 4.84
N ARG A 156 -17.84 1.14 5.13
CA ARG A 156 -19.06 0.34 4.94
C ARG A 156 -19.32 0.06 3.45
N LEU A 157 -19.12 1.04 2.57
CA LEU A 157 -19.31 0.86 1.12
C LEU A 157 -18.28 -0.11 0.54
N ILE A 158 -17.00 0.08 0.87
CA ILE A 158 -15.93 -0.82 0.43
C ILE A 158 -16.15 -2.22 1.00
N GLY A 159 -16.42 -2.32 2.30
CA GLY A 159 -16.67 -3.59 2.98
C GLY A 159 -17.90 -4.31 2.44
N GLY A 160 -18.98 -3.59 2.16
CA GLY A 160 -20.20 -4.13 1.55
C GLY A 160 -19.94 -4.66 0.14
N ALA A 161 -19.26 -3.88 -0.72
CA ALA A 161 -18.90 -4.32 -2.06
C ALA A 161 -17.94 -5.52 -2.04
N ALA A 162 -16.96 -5.53 -1.12
CA ALA A 162 -16.04 -6.65 -0.93
C ALA A 162 -16.78 -7.93 -0.49
N LEU A 163 -17.68 -7.81 0.50
CA LEU A 163 -18.47 -8.91 1.01
C LEU A 163 -19.37 -9.49 -0.09
N LEU A 164 -20.07 -8.64 -0.84
CA LEU A 164 -20.90 -9.07 -1.98
C LEU A 164 -20.08 -9.78 -3.05
N THR A 165 -18.88 -9.27 -3.37
CA THR A 165 -17.97 -9.91 -4.32
C THR A 165 -17.53 -11.29 -3.80
N LEU A 166 -17.21 -11.41 -2.52
CA LEU A 166 -16.81 -12.68 -1.90
C LEU A 166 -17.95 -13.70 -1.92
N ILE A 167 -19.18 -13.26 -1.60
CA ILE A 167 -20.37 -14.11 -1.66
C ILE A 167 -20.65 -14.54 -3.10
N LEU A 168 -20.50 -13.65 -4.08
CA LEU A 168 -20.66 -13.97 -5.50
C LEU A 168 -19.67 -15.06 -5.93
N VAL A 169 -18.38 -14.88 -5.64
CA VAL A 169 -17.33 -15.84 -5.98
C VAL A 169 -17.59 -17.17 -5.26
N GLY A 170 -17.87 -17.14 -3.96
CA GLY A 170 -18.14 -18.34 -3.17
C GLY A 170 -19.36 -19.11 -3.68
N ALA A 171 -20.47 -18.42 -3.94
CA ALA A 171 -21.70 -19.04 -4.45
C ALA A 171 -21.48 -19.69 -5.82
N VAL A 172 -20.79 -19.01 -6.74
CA VAL A 172 -20.47 -19.57 -8.06
C VAL A 172 -19.56 -20.80 -7.92
N MET A 173 -18.53 -20.74 -7.08
CA MET A 173 -17.61 -21.87 -6.88
C MET A 173 -18.29 -23.09 -6.24
N ILE A 174 -19.24 -22.88 -5.32
CA ILE A 174 -20.03 -23.96 -4.72
C ILE A 174 -21.02 -24.56 -5.73
N ALA A 175 -21.64 -23.73 -6.57
CA ALA A 175 -22.61 -24.18 -7.57
C ALA A 175 -21.96 -24.82 -8.81
N TYR A 176 -20.72 -24.44 -9.12
CA TYR A 176 -19.99 -24.86 -10.32
C TYR A 176 -19.92 -26.39 -10.56
N PRO A 177 -19.72 -27.26 -9.55
CA PRO A 177 -19.69 -28.71 -9.77
C PRO A 177 -21.03 -29.28 -10.23
N GLY A 178 -22.15 -28.67 -9.82
CA GLY A 178 -23.51 -29.12 -10.13
C GLY A 178 -24.08 -28.58 -11.43
N TRP A 179 -23.37 -27.67 -12.12
CA TRP A 179 -23.85 -27.09 -13.37
C TRP A 179 -23.64 -28.02 -14.58
N PRO A 180 -24.67 -28.17 -15.44
CA PRO A 180 -24.54 -28.94 -16.68
C PRO A 180 -23.45 -28.35 -17.58
N ALA A 181 -22.78 -29.21 -18.34
CA ALA A 181 -21.63 -28.82 -19.18
C ALA A 181 -22.01 -27.79 -20.28
N VAL A 182 -23.29 -27.76 -20.65
CA VAL A 182 -23.88 -26.90 -21.68
C VAL A 182 -25.11 -26.21 -21.09
N ILE A 183 -25.11 -24.88 -21.09
CA ILE A 183 -26.24 -24.05 -20.68
C ILE A 183 -26.71 -23.28 -21.90
N SER A 184 -28.02 -23.27 -22.15
CA SER A 184 -28.63 -22.57 -23.26
C SER A 184 -28.85 -21.09 -22.92
N ILE A 185 -28.03 -20.19 -23.47
CA ILE A 185 -27.98 -18.78 -23.03
C ILE A 185 -28.88 -17.83 -23.85
N TYR A 186 -29.35 -18.23 -25.03
CA TYR A 186 -30.27 -17.41 -25.84
C TYR A 186 -31.45 -18.23 -26.36
N PHE A 187 -32.64 -17.65 -26.23
CA PHE A 187 -33.85 -18.08 -26.93
C PHE A 187 -33.95 -17.30 -28.25
N ASP A 188 -34.04 -18.02 -29.36
CA ASP A 188 -34.42 -17.46 -30.67
C ASP A 188 -35.82 -16.80 -30.57
N ALA A 189 -36.18 -15.95 -31.53
CA ALA A 189 -37.53 -15.38 -31.69
C ALA A 189 -38.64 -16.46 -31.76
N LEU A 190 -38.27 -17.72 -32.02
CA LEU A 190 -39.13 -18.90 -32.00
C LEU A 190 -39.17 -19.65 -30.64
N GLY A 191 -38.53 -19.11 -29.60
CA GLY A 191 -38.53 -19.70 -28.25
C GLY A 191 -37.68 -20.97 -28.10
N GLN A 192 -36.78 -21.25 -29.06
CA GLN A 192 -35.87 -22.39 -28.99
C GLN A 192 -34.47 -21.96 -28.52
N SER A 193 -33.82 -22.83 -27.73
CA SER A 193 -32.45 -22.62 -27.25
C SER A 193 -31.45 -22.65 -28.41
N ALA A 194 -30.96 -21.50 -28.84
CA ALA A 194 -30.08 -21.39 -30.02
C ALA A 194 -28.60 -21.14 -29.68
N GLY A 195 -28.23 -21.00 -28.40
CA GLY A 195 -26.85 -20.73 -27.98
C GLY A 195 -26.35 -21.68 -26.91
N ILE A 196 -25.41 -22.57 -27.25
CA ILE A 196 -24.67 -23.41 -26.31
C ILE A 196 -23.53 -22.57 -25.71
N ALA A 197 -23.62 -22.24 -24.42
CA ALA A 197 -22.48 -21.74 -23.69
C ALA A 197 -21.88 -22.84 -22.83
N GLU A 198 -20.57 -23.00 -22.93
CA GLU A 198 -19.83 -23.92 -22.09
C GLU A 198 -19.86 -23.43 -20.64
N ARG A 199 -19.94 -24.37 -19.68
CA ARG A 199 -19.89 -24.10 -18.23
C ARG A 199 -18.76 -23.15 -17.81
N ARG A 200 -17.62 -23.20 -18.52
CA ARG A 200 -16.46 -22.33 -18.28
C ARG A 200 -16.77 -20.86 -18.53
N GLN A 201 -17.69 -20.53 -19.42
CA GLN A 201 -18.06 -19.15 -19.73
C GLN A 201 -18.79 -18.48 -18.56
N LEU A 202 -19.50 -19.23 -17.72
CA LEU A 202 -20.14 -18.67 -16.51
C LEU A 202 -19.12 -18.26 -15.44
N LEU A 203 -17.90 -18.81 -15.46
CA LEU A 203 -16.83 -18.37 -14.55
C LEU A 203 -16.35 -16.94 -14.84
N TRP A 204 -16.70 -16.36 -16.00
CA TRP A 204 -16.41 -14.95 -16.28
C TRP A 204 -17.24 -13.98 -15.43
N ILE A 205 -18.41 -14.41 -14.94
CA ILE A 205 -19.28 -13.58 -14.09
C ILE A 205 -18.57 -13.19 -12.77
N PRO A 206 -18.07 -14.14 -11.95
CA PRO A 206 -17.35 -13.78 -10.73
C PRO A 206 -16.03 -13.06 -11.01
N VAL A 207 -15.33 -13.38 -12.10
CA VAL A 207 -14.10 -12.68 -12.52
C VAL A 207 -14.40 -11.21 -12.84
N GLY A 208 -15.45 -10.95 -13.62
CA GLY A 208 -15.92 -9.61 -13.93
C GLY A 208 -16.30 -8.83 -12.65
N GLY A 209 -16.99 -9.49 -11.71
CA GLY A 209 -17.29 -8.93 -10.40
C GLY A 209 -16.03 -8.47 -9.65
N VAL A 210 -15.02 -9.33 -9.54
CA VAL A 210 -13.74 -8.98 -8.88
C VAL A 210 -13.05 -7.80 -9.58
N ILE A 211 -13.00 -7.80 -10.92
CA ILE A 211 -12.38 -6.71 -11.69
C ILE A 211 -13.09 -5.38 -11.44
N ILE A 212 -14.42 -5.36 -11.50
CA ILE A 212 -15.24 -4.17 -11.24
C ILE A 212 -14.99 -3.65 -9.82
N PHE A 213 -14.98 -4.54 -8.82
CA PHE A 213 -14.71 -4.16 -7.44
C PHE A 213 -13.32 -3.54 -7.29
N LEU A 214 -12.27 -4.20 -7.78
CA LEU A 214 -10.90 -3.71 -7.67
C LEU A 214 -10.72 -2.37 -8.39
N PHE A 215 -11.24 -2.23 -9.61
CA PHE A 215 -11.13 -1.00 -10.37
C PHE A 215 -11.77 0.19 -9.63
N ASN A 216 -12.99 0.01 -9.13
CA ASN A 216 -13.68 1.06 -8.37
C ASN A 216 -13.04 1.32 -7.01
N LEU A 217 -12.48 0.30 -6.36
CA LEU A 217 -11.72 0.45 -5.11
C LEU A 217 -10.52 1.38 -5.34
N PHE A 218 -9.70 1.11 -6.36
CA PHE A 218 -8.51 1.91 -6.66
C PHE A 218 -8.85 3.31 -7.14
N LEU A 219 -9.82 3.47 -8.05
CA LEU A 219 -10.26 4.79 -8.48
C LEU A 219 -10.81 5.59 -7.30
N GLY A 220 -11.65 4.98 -6.46
CA GLY A 220 -12.20 5.64 -5.28
C GLY A 220 -11.10 6.06 -4.31
N LEU A 221 -10.09 5.21 -4.06
CA LEU A 221 -8.93 5.56 -3.23
C LEU A 221 -8.12 6.73 -3.83
N PHE A 222 -7.94 6.76 -5.14
CA PHE A 222 -7.24 7.83 -5.85
C PHE A 222 -7.98 9.17 -5.72
N PHE A 223 -9.30 9.18 -5.93
CA PHE A 223 -10.11 10.38 -5.86
C PHE A 223 -10.46 10.80 -4.42
N TYR A 224 -10.41 9.90 -3.43
CA TYR A 224 -10.86 10.16 -2.05
C TYR A 224 -10.22 11.39 -1.40
N LYS A 225 -8.95 11.69 -1.70
CA LYS A 225 -8.27 12.88 -1.16
C LYS A 225 -8.70 14.18 -1.85
N LYS A 226 -9.09 14.12 -3.11
CA LYS A 226 -9.46 15.28 -3.94
C LYS A 226 -10.97 15.57 -3.87
N ASP A 227 -11.79 14.53 -3.91
CA ASP A 227 -13.25 14.60 -3.86
C ASP A 227 -13.81 13.32 -3.21
N ARG A 228 -14.36 13.49 -2.00
CA ARG A 228 -14.94 12.37 -1.24
C ARG A 228 -16.26 11.89 -1.83
N VAL A 229 -17.05 12.77 -2.45
CA VAL A 229 -18.35 12.41 -3.03
C VAL A 229 -18.13 11.52 -4.25
N ALA A 230 -17.16 11.86 -5.09
CA ALA A 230 -16.77 11.03 -6.22
C ALA A 230 -16.31 9.63 -5.77
N ALA A 231 -15.51 9.54 -4.70
CA ALA A 231 -15.07 8.26 -4.14
C ALA A 231 -16.25 7.41 -3.61
N TYR A 232 -17.20 8.02 -2.90
CA TYR A 232 -18.39 7.31 -2.43
C TYR A 232 -19.27 6.83 -3.57
N LEU A 233 -19.44 7.64 -4.62
CA LEU A 233 -20.20 7.25 -5.80
C LEU A 233 -19.58 6.03 -6.48
N LEU A 234 -18.25 5.99 -6.61
CA LEU A 234 -17.53 4.85 -7.18
C LEU A 234 -17.72 3.57 -6.34
N TRP A 235 -17.58 3.65 -5.02
CA TRP A 235 -17.79 2.47 -4.16
C TRP A 235 -19.26 2.04 -4.10
N PHE A 236 -20.19 2.99 -4.16
CA PHE A 236 -21.61 2.70 -4.27
C PHE A 236 -21.94 2.00 -5.59
N VAL A 237 -21.43 2.50 -6.72
CA VAL A 237 -21.58 1.87 -8.04
C VAL A 237 -20.98 0.47 -8.04
N ALA A 238 -19.81 0.28 -7.44
CA ALA A 238 -19.21 -1.05 -7.29
C ALA A 238 -20.17 -2.00 -6.56
N MET A 239 -20.74 -1.55 -5.44
CA MET A 239 -21.70 -2.33 -4.64
C MET A 239 -22.98 -2.66 -5.42
N ALA A 240 -23.56 -1.69 -6.12
CA ALA A 240 -24.75 -1.88 -6.95
C ALA A 240 -24.51 -2.85 -8.11
N LEU A 241 -23.35 -2.77 -8.77
CA LEU A 241 -22.97 -3.71 -9.82
C LEU A 241 -22.80 -5.13 -9.29
N GLN A 242 -22.23 -5.33 -8.09
CA GLN A 242 -22.17 -6.67 -7.48
C GLN A 242 -23.56 -7.25 -7.24
N ILE A 243 -24.51 -6.45 -6.75
CA ILE A 243 -25.90 -6.90 -6.55
C ILE A 243 -26.52 -7.32 -7.87
N GLY A 244 -26.34 -6.53 -8.94
CA GLY A 244 -26.83 -6.88 -10.28
C GLY A 244 -26.27 -8.20 -10.81
N LEU A 245 -24.95 -8.41 -10.66
CA LEU A 245 -24.31 -9.68 -11.03
C LEU A 245 -24.88 -10.85 -10.22
N TRP A 246 -25.15 -10.65 -8.93
CA TRP A 246 -25.70 -11.68 -8.07
C TRP A 246 -27.13 -12.10 -8.47
N ILE A 247 -27.96 -11.12 -8.86
CA ILE A 247 -29.29 -11.38 -9.42
C ILE A 247 -29.16 -12.18 -10.72
N GLY A 248 -28.24 -11.81 -11.60
CA GLY A 248 -27.96 -12.53 -12.84
C GLY A 248 -27.57 -14.00 -12.59
N VAL A 249 -26.67 -14.26 -11.64
CA VAL A 249 -26.30 -15.64 -11.28
C VAL A 249 -27.50 -16.42 -10.76
N ARG A 250 -28.35 -15.82 -9.93
CA ARG A 250 -29.57 -16.49 -9.43
C ARG A 250 -30.57 -16.82 -10.52
N MET A 251 -30.74 -15.94 -11.51
CA MET A 251 -31.62 -16.19 -12.66
C MET A 251 -31.13 -17.33 -13.56
N ILE A 252 -29.82 -17.59 -13.59
CA ILE A 252 -29.24 -18.69 -14.37
C ILE A 252 -29.28 -20.01 -13.60
N ALA A 253 -29.19 -19.94 -12.27
CA ALA A 253 -29.11 -21.11 -11.40
C ALA A 253 -30.48 -21.62 -10.88
N GLY A 254 -31.58 -20.91 -11.13
CA GLY A 254 -32.94 -21.29 -10.77
C GLY A 254 -33.83 -21.35 -12.00
#